data_AF-A0A958IB71-F1
#
_entry.id   AF-A0A958IB71-F1
#
_cell.length_a   1.000
_cell.length_b   1.000
_cell.length_c   1.000
_cell.angle_alpha   90.00
_cell.angle_beta   90.00
_cell.angle_gamma   90.00
#
_symmetry.space_group_name_H-M   'P 1'
#
loop_
_entity.id
_entity.type
_entity.pdbx_description
1 polymer ?
#
loop_
_entity_poly.entity_id
_entity_poly.type
_entity_poly.pdbx_seq_one_letter_code
_entity_poly.pdbx_strand_id
1 'polypeptide(L)'
;MSGHHGSITFVNTHDEYYASIYLVRDGSHELQGTLDPGDSLNFTTENGQKWVVKAEDSDVILGEVKADHEDQTFLIHWPDDRGDLGQSGGTGGSL
;
A
#
# COMPACT_ATOMS: atom_id res chain seq x y z
N MET A 1 11.80 -22.97 13.53
CA MET A 1 12.27 -21.96 12.57
C MET A 1 11.49 -20.71 12.89
N SER A 2 12.13 -19.70 13.48
CA SER A 2 11.47 -18.43 13.80
C SER A 2 11.32 -17.68 12.49
N GLY A 3 10.13 -17.73 11.88
CA GLY A 3 9.85 -16.89 10.72
C GLY A 3 10.09 -15.45 11.14
N HIS A 4 10.95 -14.73 10.41
CA HIS A 4 11.08 -13.29 10.59
C HIS A 4 9.82 -12.66 9.99
N HIS A 5 8.78 -12.56 10.81
CA HIS A 5 7.53 -11.88 10.47
C HIS A 5 7.69 -10.40 10.76
N GLY A 6 7.39 -9.56 9.77
CA GLY A 6 7.16 -8.13 9.96
C GLY A 6 5.67 -7.84 10.01
N SER A 7 5.32 -6.56 10.01
CA SER A 7 3.95 -6.12 9.79
C SER A 7 3.86 -5.08 8.67
N ILE A 8 2.71 -5.05 8.01
CA ILE A 8 2.37 -4.03 7.03
C ILE A 8 1.06 -3.37 7.44
N THR A 9 1.10 -2.04 7.57
CA THR A 9 -0.08 -1.21 7.85
C THR A 9 -0.48 -0.49 6.59
N PHE A 10 -1.69 -0.72 6.12
CA PHE A 10 -2.31 0.06 5.05
C PHE A 10 -3.11 1.19 5.68
N VAL A 11 -2.93 2.41 5.18
CA VAL A 11 -3.69 3.59 5.65
C VAL A 11 -4.39 4.18 4.44
N ASN A 12 -5.71 4.19 4.46
CA ASN A 12 -6.51 4.87 3.46
C ASN A 12 -6.57 6.36 3.80
N THR A 13 -5.76 7.15 3.11
CA THR A 13 -5.70 8.60 3.33
C THR A 13 -6.69 9.36 2.47
N HIS A 14 -7.48 8.67 1.66
CA HIS A 14 -8.53 9.27 0.86
C HIS A 14 -9.80 9.45 1.71
N ASP A 15 -10.55 10.53 1.48
CA ASP A 15 -11.73 10.91 2.28
C ASP A 15 -13.06 10.35 1.75
N GLU A 16 -13.10 9.93 0.47
CA GLU A 16 -14.35 9.52 -0.19
C GLU A 16 -14.40 8.07 -0.70
N TYR A 17 -13.27 7.37 -0.82
CA TYR A 17 -13.24 6.04 -1.46
C TYR A 17 -12.80 4.96 -0.50
N TYR A 18 -13.41 3.80 -0.68
CA TYR A 18 -13.04 2.58 0.02
C TYR A 18 -11.92 1.85 -0.73
N ALA A 19 -11.04 1.19 0.01
CA ALA A 19 -9.92 0.45 -0.56
C ALA A 19 -10.00 -1.03 -0.20
N SER A 20 -9.88 -1.90 -1.20
CA SER A 20 -9.77 -3.35 -1.03
C SER A 20 -8.31 -3.78 -1.07
N ILE A 21 -7.87 -4.53 -0.05
CA ILE A 21 -6.50 -4.99 0.13
C ILE A 21 -6.41 -6.48 -0.22
N TYR A 22 -5.55 -6.81 -1.17
CA TYR A 22 -5.34 -8.16 -1.65
C TYR A 22 -3.92 -8.64 -1.37
N LEU A 23 -3.81 -9.88 -0.93
CA LEU A 23 -2.57 -10.62 -0.88
C LEU A 23 -2.37 -11.39 -2.19
N VAL A 24 -1.22 -11.24 -2.84
CA VAL A 24 -0.89 -11.98 -4.05
C VAL A 24 -0.20 -13.30 -3.70
N ARG A 25 -0.85 -14.41 -4.04
CA ARG A 25 -0.33 -15.79 -3.87
C ARG A 25 -0.47 -16.56 -5.17
N ASP A 26 0.63 -17.12 -5.65
CA ASP A 26 0.67 -17.97 -6.87
C ASP A 26 0.00 -17.34 -8.11
N GLY A 27 0.11 -16.01 -8.24
CA GLY A 27 -0.49 -15.24 -9.34
C GLY A 27 -1.98 -14.92 -9.16
N SER A 28 -2.59 -15.30 -8.04
CA SER A 28 -3.97 -14.96 -7.66
C SER A 28 -4.01 -13.85 -6.61
N HIS A 29 -5.10 -13.08 -6.59
CA HIS A 29 -5.35 -12.01 -5.62
C HIS A 29 -6.38 -12.49 -4.59
N GLU A 30 -5.98 -12.59 -3.34
CA GLU A 30 -6.82 -13.04 -2.23
C GLU A 30 -7.21 -11.83 -1.36
N LEU A 31 -8.49 -11.48 -1.30
CA LEU A 31 -8.97 -10.35 -0.50
C LEU A 31 -8.71 -10.62 0.99
N GLN A 32 -7.99 -9.70 1.64
CA GLN A 32 -7.68 -9.78 3.08
C GLN A 32 -8.53 -8.82 3.90
N GLY A 33 -8.97 -7.71 3.32
CA GLY A 33 -9.84 -6.75 4.00
C GLY A 33 -10.19 -5.55 3.12
N THR A 34 -11.13 -4.75 3.61
CA THR A 34 -11.52 -3.47 3.03
C THR A 34 -11.25 -2.35 4.05
N LEU A 35 -10.95 -1.16 3.55
CA LEU A 35 -10.69 0.04 4.33
C LEU A 35 -11.67 1.13 3.96
N ASP A 36 -12.37 1.64 4.99
CA ASP A 36 -13.13 2.86 4.89
C ASP A 36 -12.20 4.07 4.64
N PRO A 37 -12.73 5.19 4.14
CA PRO A 37 -11.99 6.45 4.08
C PRO A 37 -11.43 6.87 5.44
N GLY A 38 -10.14 7.23 5.48
CA GLY A 38 -9.43 7.65 6.70
C GLY A 38 -8.94 6.52 7.62
N ASP A 39 -9.30 5.27 7.35
CA ASP A 39 -9.01 4.13 8.24
C ASP A 39 -7.66 3.46 7.95
N SER A 40 -7.27 2.54 8.83
CA SER A 40 -6.06 1.73 8.68
C SER A 40 -6.24 0.27 9.09
N LEU A 41 -5.51 -0.63 8.41
CA LEU A 41 -5.50 -2.06 8.66
C LEU A 41 -4.07 -2.56 8.71
N ASN A 42 -3.76 -3.33 9.76
CA ASN A 42 -2.46 -3.95 9.97
C ASN A 42 -2.52 -5.46 9.73
N PHE A 43 -1.52 -5.99 9.03
CA PHE A 43 -1.36 -7.41 8.80
C PHE A 43 0.04 -7.86 9.19
N THR A 44 0.14 -9.05 9.80
CA THR A 44 1.40 -9.78 9.84
C THR A 44 1.77 -10.21 8.43
N THR A 45 3.02 -10.00 8.04
CA THR A 45 3.51 -10.28 6.70
C THR A 45 4.88 -10.94 6.74
N GLU A 46 5.23 -11.64 5.67
CA GLU A 46 6.56 -12.21 5.46
C GLU A 46 7.32 -11.41 4.41
N ASN A 47 8.66 -11.47 4.49
CA ASN A 47 9.49 -10.79 3.50
C ASN A 47 9.22 -11.33 2.09
N GLY A 48 9.03 -10.40 1.18
CA GLY A 48 8.76 -10.63 -0.21
C GLY A 48 7.31 -10.94 -0.55
N GLN A 49 6.43 -10.98 0.45
CA GLN A 49 5.00 -11.09 0.25
C GLN A 49 4.49 -9.86 -0.50
N LYS A 50 3.71 -10.10 -1.57
CA LYS A 50 3.21 -9.05 -2.44
C LYS A 50 1.77 -8.72 -2.12
N TRP A 51 1.45 -7.44 -2.15
CA TRP A 51 0.14 -6.90 -1.86
C TRP A 51 -0.30 -5.94 -2.96
N VAL A 52 -1.60 -5.96 -3.26
CA VAL A 52 -2.24 -5.09 -4.24
C VAL A 52 -3.40 -4.40 -3.55
N VAL A 53 -3.51 -3.09 -3.75
CA VAL A 53 -4.64 -2.30 -3.27
C VAL A 53 -5.43 -1.82 -4.47
N LYS A 54 -6.75 -2.04 -4.43
CA LYS A 54 -7.68 -1.54 -5.43
C LYS A 54 -8.71 -0.63 -4.79
N ALA A 55 -9.30 0.26 -5.58
CA ALA A 55 -10.55 0.90 -5.17
C ALA A 55 -11.65 -0.18 -5.06
N GLU A 56 -12.54 -0.05 -4.09
CA GLU A 56 -13.63 -1.04 -3.93
C GLU A 56 -14.64 -0.95 -5.07
N ASP A 57 -15.01 0.28 -5.46
CA ASP A 57 -16.04 0.55 -6.46
C ASP A 57 -15.53 0.48 -7.92
N SER A 58 -14.21 0.37 -8.11
CA SER A 58 -13.61 0.29 -9.43
C SER A 58 -12.42 -0.64 -9.40
N ASP A 59 -12.25 -1.50 -10.41
CA ASP A 59 -11.09 -2.40 -10.53
C ASP A 59 -9.73 -1.67 -10.74
N VAL A 60 -9.69 -0.36 -10.50
CA VAL A 60 -8.50 0.50 -10.54
C VAL A 60 -7.54 0.09 -9.44
N ILE A 61 -6.29 -0.14 -9.82
CA ILE A 61 -5.19 -0.41 -8.90
C ILE A 61 -4.70 0.93 -8.34
N LEU A 62 -4.81 1.09 -7.02
CA LEU A 62 -4.33 2.27 -6.28
C LEU A 62 -2.85 2.14 -5.93
N GLY A 63 -2.38 0.90 -5.72
CA GLY A 63 -0.99 0.65 -5.43
C GLY A 63 -0.63 -0.83 -5.33
N GLU A 64 0.66 -1.10 -5.42
CA GLU A 64 1.26 -2.41 -5.20
C GLU A 64 2.44 -2.23 -4.25
N VAL A 65 2.58 -3.14 -3.30
CA VAL A 65 3.67 -3.10 -2.33
C VAL A 65 4.18 -4.50 -2.05
N LYS A 66 5.49 -4.63 -1.97
CA LYS A 66 6.15 -5.85 -1.52
C LYS A 66 6.58 -5.61 -0.08
N ALA A 67 6.19 -6.50 0.82
CA ALA A 67 6.59 -6.41 2.22
C ALA A 67 8.07 -6.77 2.37
N ASP A 68 8.76 -6.01 3.21
CA ASP A 68 10.13 -6.29 3.63
C ASP A 68 10.14 -7.00 5.01
N HIS A 69 11.33 -7.30 5.55
CA HIS A 69 11.48 -7.98 6.86
C HIS A 69 11.16 -7.07 8.08
N GLU A 70 10.77 -5.82 7.86
CA GLU A 70 10.55 -4.81 8.89
C GLU A 70 9.10 -4.33 8.90
N ASP A 71 8.69 -3.66 9.98
CA ASP A 71 7.39 -3.02 10.06
C ASP A 71 7.31 -1.85 9.07
N GLN A 72 6.27 -1.82 8.25
CA GLN A 72 6.11 -0.81 7.21
C GLN A 72 4.68 -0.26 7.14
N THR A 73 4.57 0.96 6.64
CA THR A 73 3.28 1.63 6.39
C THR A 73 3.17 1.97 4.91
N PHE A 74 2.03 1.61 4.31
CA PHE A 74 1.67 1.93 2.94
C PHE A 74 0.49 2.90 2.94
N LEU A 75 0.74 4.12 2.46
CA LEU A 75 -0.30 5.13 2.32
C LEU A 75 -1.01 4.92 0.98
N ILE A 76 -2.32 4.76 1.05
CA ILE A 76 -3.18 4.59 -0.12
C ILE A 76 -3.69 5.98 -0.52
N HIS A 77 -3.44 6.33 -1.77
CA HIS A 77 -3.87 7.58 -2.42
C HIS A 77 -4.43 7.24 -3.81
N TRP A 78 -5.21 8.16 -4.40
CA TRP A 78 -5.61 8.00 -5.78
C TRP A 78 -4.38 8.08 -6.72
N PRO A 79 -4.33 7.32 -7.83
CA PRO A 79 -3.20 7.35 -8.76
C PRO A 79 -2.91 8.76 -9.31
N ASP A 80 -3.95 9.57 -9.53
CA ASP A 80 -3.83 10.95 -10.03
C ASP A 80 -3.54 11.98 -8.92
N ASP A 81 -3.75 11.64 -7.64
CA ASP A 81 -3.40 12.50 -6.49
C ASP A 81 -1.89 12.59 -6.23
N ARG A 82 -1.07 11.86 -7.01
CA ARG A 82 0.39 12.05 -7.04
C ARG A 82 0.83 13.40 -7.64
N GLY A 83 -0.12 14.31 -7.88
CA GLY A 83 0.13 15.67 -8.37
C GLY A 83 1.00 16.55 -7.46
N ASP A 84 1.32 16.17 -6.21
CA ASP A 84 2.11 17.04 -5.32
C ASP A 84 3.05 16.30 -4.32
N LEU A 85 3.43 15.05 -4.56
CA LEU A 85 4.59 14.47 -3.86
C LEU A 85 5.83 14.64 -4.73
N GLY A 86 6.34 15.87 -4.68
CA GLY A 86 7.54 16.29 -5.37
C GLY A 86 8.67 15.28 -5.27
N GLN A 87 9.32 15.05 -6.41
CA GLN A 87 10.73 14.75 -6.44
C GLN A 87 11.48 15.88 -5.71
N SER A 88 11.68 15.77 -4.40
CA SER A 88 12.72 16.52 -3.69
C SER A 88 13.94 15.62 -3.52
N GLY A 89 14.50 15.23 -4.67
CA GLY A 89 15.82 14.63 -4.78
C GLY A 89 16.60 15.33 -5.89
N GLY A 90 17.55 16.21 -5.53
CA GLY A 90 18.64 16.61 -6.43
C GLY A 90 18.92 18.10 -6.53
N THR A 91 19.79 18.57 -5.63
CA THR A 91 20.85 19.57 -5.83
C THR A 91 21.12 20.12 -7.24
N GLY A 92 21.33 21.44 -7.35
CA GLY A 92 22.26 22.00 -8.33
C GLY A 92 21.84 23.33 -8.95
N GLY A 93 22.14 24.45 -8.27
CA GLY A 93 21.95 25.78 -8.83
C GLY A 93 22.89 26.78 -8.18
N SER A 94 24.20 26.65 -8.45
CA SER A 94 25.16 27.72 -8.22
C SER A 94 24.84 28.88 -9.14
N LEU A 95 24.61 30.06 -8.58
CA LEU A 95 25.10 31.35 -9.08
C LEU A 95 25.34 32.29 -7.90
#